data_AF-A0AAV2I803-F1
#
_entry.id   AF-A0AAV2I803-F1
#
_cell.length_a   1.000
_cell.length_b   1.000
_cell.length_c   1.000
_cell.angle_alpha   90.00
_cell.angle_beta   90.00
_cell.angle_gamma   90.00
#
_symmetry.space_group_name_H-M   'P 1'
#
loop_
_entity.id
_entity.type
_entity.pdbx_description
1 polymer ?
#
loop_
_entity_poly.entity_id
_entity_poly.type
_entity_poly.pdbx_seq_one_letter_code
_entity_poly.pdbx_strand_id
1 'polypeptide(L)'
;MEPEPENEDPAIVGAIISSVIGILQLYGWFILIGIGAAYYLYRQIRPWYSQVSQQREFNQYKKIDTGGAQSRLEAMERARLKMQQELDAQAKEFAEKQKKKDEEKRKEKIEDWERHLQGKGYRSKTKAPEEKPTAPATLKPKAKKPLKPDYNPLMGDNGGACFRPTKRGGASGGGG
;
A
#
# COMPACT_ATOMS: atom_id res chain seq x y z
N MET A 1 -68.55 38.39 -33.09
CA MET A 1 -67.62 37.73 -34.00
C MET A 1 -66.35 37.53 -33.22
N GLU A 2 -66.17 36.32 -32.70
CA GLU A 2 -64.94 35.92 -32.02
C GLU A 2 -63.82 35.82 -33.06
N PRO A 3 -62.61 36.34 -32.80
CA PRO A 3 -61.48 36.12 -33.68
C PRO A 3 -60.98 34.67 -33.49
N GLU A 4 -60.95 33.90 -34.58
CA GLU A 4 -60.35 32.57 -34.59
C GLU A 4 -58.83 32.66 -34.35
N PRO A 5 -58.22 31.70 -33.62
CA PRO A 5 -56.78 31.69 -33.47
C PRO A 5 -56.13 31.25 -34.79
N GLU A 6 -55.46 32.18 -35.47
CA GLU A 6 -54.57 31.88 -36.59
C GLU A 6 -53.44 30.97 -36.08
N ASN A 7 -53.49 29.71 -36.49
CA ASN A 7 -52.44 28.75 -36.22
C ASN A 7 -51.31 29.08 -37.19
N GLU A 8 -50.31 29.83 -36.73
CA GLU A 8 -49.11 30.13 -37.51
C GLU A 8 -48.39 28.82 -37.84
N ASP A 9 -48.66 28.26 -39.03
CA ASP A 9 -47.87 27.18 -39.58
C ASP A 9 -46.41 27.63 -39.53
N PRO A 10 -45.54 26.97 -38.74
CA PRO A 10 -44.19 27.47 -38.56
C PRO A 10 -43.49 27.35 -39.90
N ALA A 11 -43.44 28.45 -40.65
CA ALA A 11 -42.85 28.54 -41.97
C ALA A 11 -41.38 28.05 -41.95
N ILE A 12 -40.74 28.16 -40.79
CA ILE A 12 -39.43 27.61 -40.48
C ILE A 12 -39.42 26.07 -40.56
N VAL A 13 -40.39 25.39 -39.96
CA VAL A 13 -40.53 23.94 -40.03
C VAL A 13 -40.82 23.52 -41.48
N GLY A 14 -41.70 24.24 -42.18
CA GLY A 14 -41.95 24.02 -43.61
C GLY A 14 -40.71 24.19 -44.48
N ALA A 15 -39.91 25.24 -44.25
CA ALA A 15 -38.67 25.52 -44.96
C ALA A 15 -37.55 24.51 -44.66
N ILE A 16 -37.44 24.03 -43.41
CA ILE A 16 -36.50 22.98 -43.02
C ILE A 16 -36.91 21.66 -43.69
N ILE A 17 -38.20 21.29 -43.64
CA ILE A 17 -38.71 20.07 -44.26
C ILE A 17 -38.49 20.10 -45.78
N SER A 18 -38.80 21.21 -46.46
CA SER A 18 -38.59 21.32 -47.91
C SER A 18 -37.11 21.27 -48.29
N SER A 19 -36.24 21.88 -47.50
CA SER A 19 -34.77 21.80 -47.68
C SER A 19 -34.26 20.37 -47.51
N VAL A 20 -34.72 19.66 -46.47
CA VAL A 20 -34.36 18.26 -46.23
C VAL A 20 -34.88 17.36 -47.34
N ILE A 21 -36.10 17.59 -47.85
CA ILE A 21 -36.68 16.85 -48.98
C ILE A 21 -35.89 17.11 -50.27
N GLY A 22 -35.48 18.35 -50.53
CA GLY A 22 -34.63 18.67 -51.68
C GLY A 22 -33.27 17.95 -51.63
N ILE A 23 -32.66 17.89 -50.44
CA ILE A 23 -31.42 17.13 -50.20
C ILE A 23 -31.68 15.62 -50.33
N LEU A 24 -32.81 15.11 -49.83
CA LEU A 24 -33.21 13.71 -49.98
C LEU A 24 -33.45 13.33 -51.45
N GLN A 25 -33.98 14.24 -52.26
CA GLN A 25 -34.27 13.97 -53.66
C GLN A 25 -32.98 13.93 -54.50
N LEU A 26 -31.98 14.75 -54.15
CA LEU A 26 -30.67 14.76 -54.80
C LEU A 26 -29.72 13.66 -54.27
N TYR A 27 -29.82 13.31 -52.99
CA TYR A 27 -28.86 12.47 -52.26
C TYR A 27 -29.48 11.28 -51.53
N GLY A 28 -30.74 10.92 -51.81
CA GLY A 28 -31.45 9.84 -51.11
C GLY A 28 -30.75 8.48 -51.23
N TRP A 29 -30.00 8.26 -52.30
CA TRP A 29 -29.18 7.07 -52.48
C TRP A 29 -28.04 6.97 -51.45
N PHE A 30 -27.43 8.08 -51.03
CA PHE A 30 -26.41 8.07 -49.97
C PHE A 30 -27.01 7.66 -48.62
N ILE A 31 -28.26 8.04 -48.35
CA ILE A 31 -28.97 7.62 -47.13
C ILE A 31 -29.22 6.12 -47.16
N LEU A 32 -29.66 5.57 -48.30
CA LEU A 32 -29.83 4.12 -48.46
C LEU A 32 -28.51 3.37 -48.32
N ILE A 33 -27.42 3.87 -48.91
CA ILE A 33 -26.07 3.29 -48.74
C ILE A 33 -25.61 3.41 -47.29
N GLY A 34 -25.85 4.55 -46.64
CA GLY A 34 -25.50 4.78 -45.24
C GLY A 34 -26.21 3.81 -44.30
N ILE A 35 -27.52 3.59 -44.51
CA ILE A 35 -28.31 2.61 -43.77
C ILE A 35 -27.80 1.19 -44.04
N GLY A 36 -27.54 0.84 -45.30
CA GLY A 36 -26.98 -0.47 -45.67
C GLY A 36 -25.60 -0.73 -45.05
N ALA A 37 -24.71 0.26 -45.07
CA ALA A 37 -23.40 0.22 -44.45
C ALA A 37 -23.50 0.10 -42.92
N ALA A 38 -24.37 0.88 -42.29
CA ALA A 38 -24.63 0.79 -40.85
C ALA A 38 -25.19 -0.58 -40.45
N TYR A 39 -26.11 -1.14 -41.24
CA TYR A 39 -26.65 -2.49 -41.02
C TYR A 39 -25.56 -3.56 -41.16
N TYR A 40 -24.69 -3.43 -42.16
CA TYR A 40 -23.56 -4.33 -42.38
C TYR A 40 -22.53 -4.25 -41.23
N LEU A 41 -22.16 -3.03 -40.82
CA LEU A 41 -21.29 -2.80 -39.66
C LEU A 41 -21.90 -3.38 -38.39
N TYR A 42 -23.19 -3.14 -38.15
CA TYR A 42 -23.88 -3.68 -36.98
C TYR A 42 -23.88 -5.20 -36.95
N ARG A 43 -24.11 -5.85 -38.10
CA ARG A 43 -24.04 -7.31 -38.26
C ARG A 43 -22.64 -7.85 -37.95
N GLN A 44 -21.59 -7.14 -38.37
CA GLN A 44 -20.19 -7.54 -38.15
C GLN A 44 -19.70 -7.28 -36.72
N ILE A 45 -20.18 -6.21 -36.09
CA ILE A 45 -19.75 -5.77 -34.75
C ILE A 45 -20.50 -6.55 -33.64
N ARG A 46 -21.72 -7.03 -33.90
CA ARG A 46 -22.49 -7.88 -32.97
C ARG A 46 -21.72 -9.09 -32.41
N PRO A 47 -21.09 -9.96 -33.22
CA PRO A 47 -20.36 -11.12 -32.70
C PRO A 47 -19.09 -10.73 -31.93
N TRP A 48 -18.48 -9.59 -32.23
CA TRP A 48 -17.31 -9.11 -31.50
C TRP A 48 -17.70 -8.63 -30.10
N TYR A 49 -18.79 -7.88 -29.96
CA TYR A 49 -19.29 -7.45 -28.65
C TYR A 49 -19.78 -8.63 -27.78
N SER A 50 -20.40 -9.65 -28.37
CA SER A 50 -20.88 -10.81 -27.60
C SER A 50 -19.73 -11.66 -27.04
N GLN A 51 -18.59 -11.75 -27.75
CA GLN A 51 -17.41 -12.45 -27.23
C GLN A 51 -16.76 -11.68 -26.08
N VAL A 52 -16.69 -10.35 -26.18
CA VAL A 52 -16.14 -9.50 -25.12
C VAL A 52 -17.00 -9.55 -23.86
N SER A 53 -18.33 -9.61 -23.97
CA SER A 53 -19.20 -9.80 -22.81
C SER A 53 -19.09 -11.21 -22.23
N GLN A 54 -19.08 -12.26 -23.05
CA GLN A 54 -18.94 -13.65 -22.58
C GLN A 54 -17.59 -13.93 -21.89
N GLN A 55 -16.50 -13.31 -22.32
CA GLN A 55 -15.21 -13.42 -21.64
C GLN A 55 -15.24 -12.85 -20.23
N ARG A 56 -16.02 -11.78 -19.99
CA ARG A 56 -16.18 -11.20 -18.65
C ARG A 56 -16.90 -12.18 -17.73
N GLU A 57 -17.99 -12.77 -18.20
CA GLU A 57 -18.76 -13.77 -17.47
C GLU A 57 -17.93 -15.03 -17.19
N PHE A 58 -17.25 -15.60 -18.20
CA PHE A 58 -16.39 -16.78 -18.02
C PHE A 58 -15.25 -16.55 -17.01
N ASN A 59 -14.68 -15.35 -17.00
CA ASN A 59 -13.67 -14.96 -16.00
C ASN A 59 -14.27 -14.79 -14.59
N GLN A 60 -15.56 -14.45 -14.46
CA GLN A 60 -16.25 -14.47 -13.18
C GLN A 60 -16.50 -15.90 -12.70
N TYR A 61 -16.97 -16.79 -13.58
CA TYR A 61 -17.18 -18.20 -13.25
C TYR A 61 -15.87 -18.93 -12.88
N LYS A 62 -14.77 -18.68 -13.58
CA LYS A 62 -13.44 -19.19 -13.21
C LYS A 62 -12.93 -18.71 -11.83
N LYS A 63 -13.41 -17.56 -11.35
CA LYS A 63 -13.08 -17.08 -9.98
C LYS A 63 -13.89 -17.78 -8.90
N ILE A 64 -15.05 -18.34 -9.25
CA ILE A 64 -15.96 -19.08 -8.35
C ILE A 64 -15.59 -20.58 -8.33
N ASP A 65 -14.86 -21.06 -9.32
CA ASP A 65 -14.43 -22.46 -9.41
C ASP A 65 -13.64 -22.89 -8.15
N THR A 66 -14.13 -23.94 -7.50
CA THR A 66 -13.67 -24.42 -6.18
C THR A 66 -12.22 -24.88 -6.22
N GLY A 67 -11.75 -25.38 -7.38
CA GLY A 67 -10.34 -25.75 -7.59
C GLY A 67 -9.38 -24.55 -7.57
N GLY A 68 -9.83 -23.38 -8.04
CA GLY A 68 -9.06 -22.14 -7.97
C GLY A 68 -9.01 -21.55 -6.55
N ALA A 69 -10.01 -21.83 -5.72
CA ALA A 69 -10.02 -21.43 -4.32
C ALA A 69 -9.06 -22.29 -3.47
N GLN A 70 -9.03 -23.60 -3.70
CA GLN A 70 -8.14 -24.53 -2.99
C GLN A 70 -6.66 -24.20 -3.22
N SER A 71 -6.25 -23.97 -4.47
CA SER A 71 -4.85 -23.62 -4.77
C SER A 71 -4.40 -22.31 -4.11
N ARG A 72 -5.30 -21.34 -3.97
CA ARG A 72 -5.04 -20.10 -3.22
C ARG A 72 -4.88 -20.35 -1.72
N LEU A 73 -5.73 -21.19 -1.14
CA LEU A 73 -5.65 -21.57 0.27
C LEU A 73 -4.34 -22.31 0.56
N GLU A 74 -3.98 -23.29 -0.27
CA GLU A 74 -2.70 -24.01 -0.15
C GLU A 74 -1.50 -23.06 -0.26
N ALA A 75 -1.54 -22.09 -1.18
CA ALA A 75 -0.48 -21.10 -1.31
C ALA A 75 -0.36 -20.22 -0.05
N MET A 76 -1.49 -19.80 0.54
CA MET A 76 -1.50 -19.05 1.79
C MET A 76 -0.99 -19.88 2.97
N GLU A 77 -1.38 -21.15 3.06
CA GLU A 77 -0.92 -22.07 4.12
C GLU A 77 0.59 -22.32 4.03
N ARG A 78 1.12 -22.55 2.82
CA ARG A 78 2.56 -22.67 2.60
C ARG A 78 3.32 -21.40 3.01
N ALA A 79 2.76 -20.22 2.71
CA ALA A 79 3.36 -18.95 3.14
C ALA A 79 3.38 -18.81 4.67
N ARG A 80 2.30 -19.20 5.36
CA ARG A 80 2.25 -19.20 6.83
C ARG A 80 3.26 -20.16 7.44
N LEU A 81 3.38 -21.37 6.91
CA LEU A 81 4.34 -22.37 7.40
C LEU A 81 5.79 -21.88 7.25
N LYS A 82 6.13 -21.28 6.11
CA LYS A 82 7.46 -20.67 5.90
C LYS A 82 7.75 -19.57 6.93
N MET A 83 6.79 -18.68 7.14
CA MET A 83 6.93 -17.61 8.13
C MET A 83 7.12 -18.14 9.55
N GLN A 84 6.37 -19.18 9.94
CA GLN A 84 6.54 -19.82 11.25
C GLN A 84 7.92 -20.44 11.41
N GLN A 85 8.40 -21.14 10.38
CA GLN A 85 9.74 -21.75 10.39
C GLN A 85 10.86 -20.71 10.54
N GLU A 86 10.74 -19.57 9.86
CA GLU A 86 11.70 -18.47 9.99
C GLU A 86 11.70 -17.87 11.39
N LEU A 87 10.52 -17.66 11.99
CA LEU A 87 10.39 -17.16 13.36
C LEU A 87 10.96 -18.15 14.37
N ASP A 88 10.68 -19.44 14.22
CA ASP A 88 11.21 -20.48 15.10
C ASP A 88 12.74 -20.58 14.99
N ALA A 89 13.30 -20.42 13.79
CA ALA A 89 14.75 -20.39 13.58
C ALA A 89 15.38 -19.19 14.30
N GLN A 90 14.81 -18.00 14.12
CA GLN A 90 15.27 -16.78 14.81
C GLN A 90 15.16 -16.90 16.33
N ALA A 91 14.07 -17.49 16.84
CA ALA A 91 13.87 -17.71 18.27
C ALA A 91 14.94 -18.65 18.84
N LYS A 92 15.28 -19.73 18.13
CA LYS A 92 16.36 -20.65 18.53
C LYS A 92 17.72 -19.96 18.56
N GLU A 93 18.07 -19.22 17.50
CA GLU A 93 19.32 -18.47 17.48
C GLU A 93 19.43 -17.45 18.61
N PHE A 94 18.34 -16.75 18.91
CA PHE A 94 18.33 -15.78 20.00
C PHE A 94 18.45 -16.44 21.36
N ALA A 95 17.77 -17.56 21.58
CA ALA A 95 17.88 -18.35 22.80
C ALA A 95 19.31 -18.89 23.00
N GLU A 96 19.98 -19.35 21.96
CA GLU A 96 21.38 -19.77 22.01
C GLU A 96 22.32 -18.61 22.32
N LYS A 97 22.13 -17.44 21.67
CA LYS A 97 22.90 -16.23 21.94
C LYS A 97 22.70 -15.74 23.39
N GLN A 98 21.49 -15.86 23.94
CA GLN A 98 21.21 -15.55 25.34
C GLN A 98 21.97 -16.48 26.28
N LYS A 99 21.89 -17.80 26.07
CA LYS A 99 22.62 -18.79 26.88
C LYS A 99 24.13 -18.52 26.90
N LYS A 100 24.74 -18.24 25.74
CA LYS A 100 26.16 -17.89 25.64
C LYS A 100 26.51 -16.64 26.45
N LYS A 101 25.70 -15.58 26.35
CA LYS A 101 25.89 -14.34 27.14
C LYS A 101 25.78 -14.59 28.64
N ASP A 102 24.86 -15.45 29.06
CA ASP A 102 24.69 -15.78 30.47
C ASP A 102 25.84 -16.63 31.01
N GLU A 103 26.37 -17.56 30.22
CA GLU A 103 27.58 -18.32 30.54
C GLU A 103 28.82 -17.43 30.61
N GLU A 104 29.00 -16.50 29.66
CA GLU A 104 30.07 -15.51 29.70
C GLU A 104 29.99 -14.64 30.96
N LYS A 105 28.82 -14.11 31.29
CA LYS A 105 28.60 -13.36 32.53
C LYS A 105 28.89 -14.19 33.78
N ARG A 106 28.58 -15.49 33.77
CA ARG A 106 28.91 -16.39 34.89
C ARG A 106 30.42 -16.56 35.02
N LYS A 107 31.13 -16.79 33.91
CA LYS A 107 32.60 -16.87 33.89
C LYS A 107 33.24 -15.57 34.36
N GLU A 108 32.78 -14.42 33.86
CA GLU A 108 33.27 -13.12 34.27
C GLU A 108 33.11 -12.89 35.79
N LYS A 109 31.97 -13.29 36.37
CA LYS A 109 31.74 -13.20 37.83
C LYS A 109 32.71 -14.08 38.62
N ILE A 110 32.99 -15.30 38.15
CA ILE A 110 33.96 -16.20 38.79
C ILE A 110 35.36 -15.62 38.71
N GLU A 111 35.79 -15.16 37.53
CA GLU A 111 37.10 -14.54 37.33
C GLU A 111 37.28 -13.25 38.14
N ASP A 112 36.22 -12.43 38.26
CA ASP A 112 36.22 -11.24 39.10
C ASP A 112 36.38 -11.61 40.58
N TRP A 113 35.63 -12.61 41.04
CA TRP A 113 35.74 -13.12 42.41
C TRP A 113 37.14 -13.69 42.71
N GLU A 114 37.72 -14.48 41.80
CA GLU A 114 39.09 -15.00 41.94
C GLU A 114 40.14 -13.89 41.96
N ARG A 115 39.99 -12.85 41.13
CA ARG A 115 40.87 -11.68 41.15
C ARG A 115 40.81 -10.94 42.48
N HIS A 116 39.60 -10.78 43.03
CA HIS A 116 39.40 -10.19 44.35
C HIS A 116 40.09 -11.01 45.46
N LEU A 117 39.99 -12.34 45.42
CA LEU A 117 40.70 -13.22 46.36
C LEU A 117 42.23 -13.11 46.23
N GLN A 118 42.76 -12.94 45.01
CA GLN A 118 44.19 -12.76 44.74
C GLN A 118 44.70 -11.34 45.07
N GLY A 119 43.86 -10.43 45.58
CA GLY A 119 44.24 -9.06 45.90
C GLY A 119 44.46 -8.15 44.69
N LYS A 120 44.11 -8.61 43.48
CA LYS A 120 44.14 -7.78 42.26
C LYS A 120 42.88 -6.91 42.29
N GLY A 121 43.03 -5.65 42.70
CA GLY A 121 41.91 -4.71 42.84
C GLY A 121 41.08 -4.49 41.57
N TYR A 122 39.91 -3.85 41.73
CA TYR A 122 38.94 -3.61 40.66
C TYR A 122 39.55 -2.75 39.54
N ARG A 123 39.67 -3.31 38.33
CA ARG A 123 40.10 -2.55 37.15
C ARG A 123 38.86 -2.11 36.37
N SER A 124 38.66 -0.81 36.18
CA SER A 124 37.55 -0.32 35.38
C SER A 124 37.65 -0.88 33.95
N LYS A 125 36.58 -1.48 33.43
CA LYS A 125 36.51 -1.97 32.04
C LYS A 125 36.48 -0.83 31.01
N THR A 126 36.62 0.43 31.44
CA THR A 126 36.66 1.64 30.61
C THR A 126 38.04 2.00 30.08
N LYS A 127 39.02 1.08 30.09
CA LYS A 127 40.38 1.42 29.67
C LYS A 127 40.43 1.84 28.20
N ALA A 128 40.80 3.10 28.01
CA ALA A 128 40.96 3.81 26.75
C ALA A 128 41.92 3.09 25.79
N PRO A 129 41.73 3.23 24.46
CA PRO A 129 42.73 2.77 23.48
C PRO A 129 44.07 3.47 23.75
N GLU A 130 45.15 2.71 23.67
CA GLU A 130 46.52 3.16 23.91
C GLU A 130 46.88 4.38 23.03
N GLU A 131 47.26 5.48 23.68
CA GLU A 131 47.74 6.70 23.03
C GLU A 131 49.19 6.53 22.55
N LYS A 132 49.41 6.71 21.25
CA LYS A 132 50.73 7.07 20.69
C LYS A 132 51.14 8.47 21.19
N PRO A 133 52.40 8.74 21.55
CA PRO A 133 52.80 10.02 22.12
C PRO A 133 53.12 11.03 21.01
N THR A 134 52.35 12.12 20.87
CA THR A 134 52.90 13.42 20.42
C THR A 134 51.97 14.60 20.74
N ALA A 135 52.54 15.55 21.48
CA ALA A 135 52.17 16.96 21.69
C ALA A 135 51.05 17.34 22.71
N PRO A 136 51.29 18.34 23.60
CA PRO A 136 50.33 18.79 24.60
C PRO A 136 49.38 19.83 23.99
N ALA A 137 48.18 19.41 23.61
CA ALA A 137 47.09 20.33 23.31
C ALA A 137 46.17 20.45 24.54
N THR A 138 46.24 21.59 25.22
CA THR A 138 45.32 22.00 26.28
C THR A 138 43.90 22.15 25.72
N LEU A 139 43.12 21.06 25.75
CA LEU A 139 41.71 21.07 25.36
C LEU A 139 40.83 21.49 26.54
N LYS A 140 40.33 22.73 26.46
CA LYS A 140 39.32 23.28 27.37
C LYS A 140 38.10 22.34 27.45
N PRO A 141 37.52 22.10 28.63
CA PRO A 141 36.35 21.22 28.76
C PRO A 141 35.15 21.85 28.04
N LYS A 142 34.62 21.13 27.05
CA LYS A 142 33.41 21.51 26.31
C LYS A 142 32.21 21.37 27.26
N ALA A 143 31.48 22.46 27.47
CA ALA A 143 30.27 22.46 28.30
C ALA A 143 29.28 21.40 27.81
N LYS A 144 28.90 20.48 28.71
CA LYS A 144 27.91 19.44 28.38
C LYS A 144 26.54 20.09 28.34
N LYS A 145 25.83 19.93 27.21
CA LYS A 145 24.42 20.29 27.09
C LYS A 145 23.63 19.46 28.11
N PRO A 146 22.71 20.05 28.91
CA PRO A 146 21.91 19.29 29.84
C PRO A 146 21.12 18.21 29.07
N LEU A 147 21.10 17.00 29.61
CA LEU A 147 20.22 15.94 29.10
C LEU A 147 18.79 16.48 29.23
N LYS A 148 18.17 16.77 28.09
CA LYS A 148 16.77 17.19 27.83
C LYS A 148 16.02 17.79 29.04
N PRO A 149 15.56 19.07 28.97
CA PRO A 149 14.89 19.73 30.10
C PRO A 149 13.64 19.02 30.62
N ASP A 150 13.02 18.13 29.82
CA ASP A 150 11.74 17.49 30.15
C ASP A 150 11.87 16.03 30.62
N TYR A 151 13.07 15.53 30.92
CA TYR A 151 13.23 14.16 31.41
C TYR A 151 12.96 14.06 32.91
N ASN A 152 11.74 13.67 33.27
CA ASN A 152 11.36 13.34 34.64
C ASN A 152 11.29 11.80 34.84
N PRO A 153 12.24 11.16 35.54
CA PRO A 153 12.27 9.70 35.69
C PRO A 153 11.17 9.15 36.62
N LEU A 154 10.42 10.02 37.32
CA LEU A 154 9.31 9.63 38.21
C LEU A 154 7.93 9.85 37.57
N MET A 155 7.84 10.74 36.58
CA MET A 155 6.64 10.98 35.79
C MET A 155 6.96 10.55 34.37
N GLY A 156 6.71 9.28 34.06
CA GLY A 156 6.91 8.72 32.72
C GLY A 156 6.35 9.67 31.66
N ASP A 157 7.17 9.89 30.63
CA ASP A 157 6.90 10.72 29.46
C ASP A 157 5.47 10.45 28.95
N ASN A 158 4.53 11.30 29.35
CA ASN A 158 3.11 11.13 29.06
C ASN A 158 2.83 11.65 27.64
N GLY A 159 3.46 10.99 26.68
CA GLY A 159 3.45 11.33 25.26
C GLY A 159 3.83 10.15 24.36
N GLY A 160 3.79 8.93 24.90
CA GLY A 160 4.06 7.71 24.14
C GLY A 160 2.93 7.43 23.15
N ALA A 161 3.27 7.54 21.87
CA ALA A 161 2.48 7.12 20.73
C ALA A 161 1.87 5.71 20.94
N CYS A 162 0.62 5.66 21.40
CA CYS A 162 -0.21 4.48 21.26
C CYS A 162 -0.43 4.28 19.75
N PHE A 163 0.21 3.27 19.17
CA PHE A 163 -0.15 2.82 17.83
C PHE A 163 -1.63 2.40 17.85
N ARG A 164 -2.49 3.29 17.35
CA ARG A 164 -3.88 2.98 17.00
C ARG A 164 -3.88 2.64 15.51
N PRO A 165 -4.09 1.39 15.10
CA PRO A 165 -4.25 1.09 13.68
C PRO A 165 -5.42 1.90 13.12
N THR A 166 -5.20 2.55 11.99
CA THR A 166 -6.24 3.28 11.25
C THR A 166 -7.44 2.37 11.07
N LYS A 167 -8.64 2.81 11.49
CA LYS A 167 -9.88 2.08 11.24
C LYS A 167 -10.03 1.90 9.73
N ARG A 168 -9.88 0.66 9.24
CA ARG A 168 -10.31 0.30 7.89
C ARG A 168 -11.83 0.24 7.90
N GLY A 169 -12.46 1.37 7.60
CA GLY A 169 -13.91 1.45 7.48
C GLY A 169 -14.36 2.79 6.92
N GLY A 170 -14.75 2.79 5.63
CA GLY A 170 -15.85 3.58 5.09
C GLY A 170 -15.68 5.10 4.94
N ALA A 171 -15.55 5.52 3.68
CA ALA A 171 -16.25 6.66 3.06
C ALA A 171 -16.25 8.05 3.75
N SER A 172 -15.48 8.97 3.18
CA SER A 172 -15.91 10.33 2.79
C SER A 172 -14.95 10.79 1.68
N GLY A 173 -15.36 11.32 0.53
CA GLY A 173 -16.51 12.18 0.28
C GLY A 173 -15.98 13.61 0.12
N GLY A 174 -15.88 14.04 -1.14
CA GLY A 174 -15.80 15.40 -1.71
C GLY A 174 -15.32 16.61 -0.89
N GLY A 175 -14.43 17.40 -1.50
CA GLY A 175 -14.19 18.79 -1.12
C GLY A 175 -12.86 19.32 -1.67
N GLY A 176 -12.89 19.88 -2.87
CA GLY A 176 -11.75 20.48 -3.59
C GLY A 176 -11.97 20.47 -5.09
#